data_AF-A0A346N4V5-F1
#
_entry.id   AF-A0A346N4V5-F1
#
_cell.length_a   1.000
_cell.length_b   1.000
_cell.length_c   1.000
_cell.angle_alpha   90.00
_cell.angle_beta   90.00
_cell.angle_gamma   90.00
#
_symmetry.space_group_name_H-M   'P 1'
#
loop_
_entity.id
_entity.type
_entity.pdbx_description
1 polymer ?
#
loop_
_entity_poly.entity_id
_entity_poly.type
_entity_poly.pdbx_seq_one_letter_code
_entity_poly.pdbx_strand_id
1 'polypeptide(L)' 'MGGEVSAVLEPRPGAGLAPQELRQFRASRLAPCKIPKQIEIRDEALPRIASGKIDRLALCQASTGAAT' A
#
# COMPACT_ATOMS: atom_id res chain seq x y z
N MET A 1 -5.41 -20.38 6.83
CA MET A 1 -4.45 -19.30 7.14
C MET A 1 -4.64 -18.23 6.06
N GLY A 2 -5.38 -17.17 6.35
CA GLY A 2 -5.73 -16.14 5.36
C GLY A 2 -4.65 -15.06 5.32
N GLY A 3 -4.06 -14.83 4.15
CA GLY A 3 -3.14 -13.72 3.95
C GLY A 3 -3.87 -12.40 4.13
N GLU A 4 -3.35 -11.52 4.99
CA GLU A 4 -3.93 -10.21 5.21
C GLU A 4 -3.55 -9.28 4.06
N VAL A 5 -4.51 -8.53 3.52
CA VAL A 5 -4.28 -7.66 2.36
C VAL A 5 -3.62 -6.37 2.84
N SER A 6 -2.43 -6.08 2.32
CA SER A 6 -1.68 -4.86 2.57
C SER A 6 -1.52 -4.04 1.29
N ALA A 7 -1.45 -2.72 1.42
CA ALA A 7 -1.23 -1.79 0.32
C ALA A 7 -0.14 -0.77 0.71
N VAL A 8 0.81 -0.56 -0.20
CA VAL A 8 1.83 0.50 -0.10
C VAL A 8 1.59 1.47 -1.26
N LEU A 9 1.58 2.76 -0.96
CA LEU A 9 1.18 3.81 -1.89
C LEU A 9 2.24 4.91 -1.94
N GLU A 10 2.61 5.29 -3.16
CA GLU A 10 3.43 6.46 -3.48
C GLU A 10 2.47 7.51 -4.08
N PRO A 11 2.04 8.53 -3.31
CA PRO A 11 1.19 9.58 -3.84
C PRO A 11 1.97 10.40 -4.88
N ARG A 12 1.23 10.97 -5.83
CA ARG A 12 1.84 11.94 -6.76
C ARG A 12 2.30 13.18 -5.96
N PRO A 13 3.37 13.86 -6.37
CA PRO A 13 3.83 15.06 -5.69
C PRO A 13 2.69 16.10 -5.61
N GLY A 14 2.45 16.60 -4.40
CA GLY A 14 1.35 17.53 -4.12
C GLY A 14 -0.04 16.90 -3.92
N ALA A 15 -0.17 15.57 -4.01
CA ALA A 15 -1.42 14.89 -3.70
C ALA A 15 -1.48 14.51 -2.22
N GLY A 16 -2.47 15.07 -1.50
CA GLY A 16 -2.81 14.60 -0.16
C GLY A 16 -3.57 13.28 -0.23
N LEU A 17 -3.01 12.22 0.35
CA LEU A 17 -3.61 10.90 0.37
C LEU A 17 -3.79 10.45 1.82
N ALA A 18 -5.03 10.14 2.20
CA ALA A 18 -5.35 9.62 3.52
C ALA A 18 -5.80 8.15 3.45
N PRO A 19 -5.34 7.28 4.36
CA PRO A 19 -5.69 5.86 4.33
C PRO A 19 -7.18 5.61 4.56
N GLN A 20 -7.85 6.41 5.40
CA GLN A 20 -9.31 6.34 5.60
C GLN A 20 -10.09 6.60 4.31
N GLU A 21 -9.75 7.67 3.59
CA GLU A 21 -10.40 8.03 2.32
C GLU A 21 -10.26 6.90 1.29
N LEU A 22 -9.09 6.28 1.22
CA LEU A 22 -8.82 5.14 0.35
C LEU A 22 -9.66 3.90 0.69
N ARG A 23 -9.84 3.61 1.98
CA ARG A 23 -10.70 2.52 2.44
C ARG A 23 -12.15 2.79 2.08
N GLN A 24 -12.65 4.00 2.34
CA GLN A 24 -14.03 4.37 2.02
C GLN A 24 -14.29 4.31 0.52
N PHE A 25 -13.38 4.87 -0.28
CA PHE A 25 -13.44 4.81 -1.74
C PHE A 25 -13.47 3.38 -2.27
N ARG A 26 -12.68 2.48 -1.66
CA ARG A 26 -12.64 1.06 -2.04
C ARG A 26 -13.84 0.27 -1.53
N ALA A 27 -14.41 0.62 -0.38
CA ALA A 27 -15.55 -0.08 0.20
C ALA A 27 -16.80 -0.03 -0.70
N SER A 28 -16.96 1.05 -1.48
CA SER A 28 -18.05 1.16 -2.46
C SER A 28 -17.86 0.28 -3.71
N ARG A 29 -16.65 -0.24 -3.96
CA ARG A 29 -16.26 -0.89 -5.23
C ARG A 29 -15.73 -2.31 -5.07
N LEU A 30 -15.32 -2.70 -3.87
CA LEU A 30 -14.66 -3.97 -3.59
C LEU A 30 -15.34 -4.69 -2.42
N ALA A 31 -15.31 -6.02 -2.47
CA ALA A 31 -15.73 -6.85 -1.34
C ALA A 31 -14.84 -6.57 -0.10
N PRO A 32 -15.38 -6.70 1.13
CA PRO A 32 -14.66 -6.35 2.36
C PRO A 32 -13.32 -7.07 2.50
N CYS A 33 -13.24 -8.32 2.04
CA CYS A 33 -12.02 -9.14 2.06
C CYS A 33 -10.89 -8.63 1.16
N LYS A 34 -11.18 -7.72 0.21
CA LYS A 34 -10.20 -7.12 -0.71
C LYS A 34 -9.78 -5.71 -0.27
N ILE A 35 -10.38 -5.18 0.78
CA ILE A 35 -10.01 -3.89 1.32
C ILE A 35 -8.74 -4.12 2.16
N PRO A 36 -7.63 -3.43 1.83
CA PRO A 36 -6.40 -3.60 2.60
C PRO A 36 -6.60 -3.13 4.03
N LYS A 37 -6.24 -3.98 4.98
CA LYS A 37 -6.22 -3.63 6.41
C LYS A 37 -4.97 -2.85 6.76
N GLN A 38 -3.84 -3.07 6.09
CA GLN A 38 -2.66 -2.25 6.28
C GLN A 38 -2.48 -1.35 5.06
N ILE A 39 -2.48 -0.03 5.26
CA ILE A 39 -2.23 0.95 4.21
C ILE A 39 -1.06 1.81 4.66
N GLU A 40 0.04 1.72 3.93
CA GLU A 40 1.23 2.53 4.16
C GLU A 40 1.37 3.53 3.01
N ILE A 41 1.55 4.79 3.36
CA ILE A 41 1.73 5.88 2.40
C ILE A 41 3.16 6.37 2.59
N ARG A 42 3.97 6.26 1.53
CA ARG A 42 5.36 6.67 1.51
C ARG A 42 5.53 7.88 0.61
N ASP A 43 6.24 8.88 1.08
CA ASP A 43 6.64 10.03 0.26
C ASP A 43 7.85 9.68 -0.62
N GLU A 44 8.68 8.74 -0.15
CA GLU A 44 9.80 8.18 -0.91
C GLU A 44 9.35 7.22 -2.02
N ALA A 45 10.14 7.15 -3.08
CA ALA A 45 9.86 6.27 -4.20
C ALA A 45 9.90 4.79 -3.80
N LEU A 46 8.93 4.02 -4.28
CA LEU A 46 8.90 2.57 -4.03
C LEU A 46 10.15 1.90 -4.59
N PRO A 47 10.69 0.86 -3.91
CA PRO A 47 11.86 0.16 -4.37
C PRO A 47 11.58 -0.44 -5.75
N ARG A 48 12.50 -0.22 -6.67
CA ARG A 48 12.42 -0.70 -8.04
C ARG A 48 13.65 -1.54 -8.36
N ILE A 49 13.44 -2.62 -9.10
CA ILE A 49 14.55 -3.40 -9.66
C ILE A 49 15.25 -2.60 -10.76
N ALA A 50 16.44 -3.03 -11.19
CA ALA A 50 17.22 -2.37 -12.25
C ALA A 50 16.44 -2.14 -13.57
N SER A 51 15.42 -2.97 -13.85
CA SER A 51 14.51 -2.81 -14.99
C SER A 51 13.44 -1.72 -14.81
N GLY A 52 13.39 -1.03 -13.67
CA GLY A 52 12.41 0.01 -13.34
C GLY A 52 11.05 -0.49 -12.83
N LYS A 53 10.85 -1.80 -12.71
CA LYS A 53 9.62 -2.39 -12.14
C LYS A 53 9.65 -2.35 -10.62
N ILE A 54 8.49 -2.34 -9.98
CA ILE A 54 8.35 -2.43 -8.52
C ILE A 54 8.99 -3.73 -8.01
N ASP A 55 9.88 -3.61 -7.05
CA ASP A 55 10.46 -4.74 -6.33
C ASP A 55 9.50 -5.18 -5.20
N ARG A 56 8.66 -6.18 -5.53
CA ARG A 56 7.70 -6.74 -4.56
C ARG A 56 8.37 -7.44 -3.39
N LEU A 57 9.57 -7.99 -3.58
CA LEU A 57 10.28 -8.70 -2.51
C LEU A 57 10.83 -7.70 -1.50
N ALA A 58 11.49 -6.64 -1.99
CA ALA A 58 11.95 -5.54 -1.15
C ALA A 58 10.79 -4.86 -0.42
N LEU A 59 9.65 -4.64 -1.10
CA LEU A 59 8.44 -4.12 -0.46
C LEU A 59 7.92 -5.03 0.66
N CYS A 60 7.85 -6.34 0.42
CA CYS A 60 7.39 -7.31 1.41
C CYS A 60 8.29 -7.30 2.66
N GLN A 61 9.62 -7.24 2.47
CA GLN A 61 10.57 -7.15 3.57
C GLN A 61 10.45 -5.82 4.32
N ALA A 62 10.34 -4.70 3.59
CA ALA A 62 10.21 -3.36 4.17
C ALA A 62 8.87 -3.11 4.87
N SER A 63 7.83 -3.92 4.58
CA SER A 63 6.49 -3.79 5.15
C SER A 63 6.17 -4.83 6.23
N THR A 64 7.20 -5.51 6.76
CA THR A 64 7.09 -6.37 7.94
C THR A 64 6.71 -5.50 9.15
N GLY A 65 5.40 -5.31 9.35
CA GLY A 65 4.82 -4.71 10.55
C GLY A 65 5.37 -3.33 10.94
N ALA A 66 5.11 -2.29 10.15
CA ALA A 66 5.19 -0.93 10.66
C ALA A 66 3.94 -0.65 11.53
N ALA A 67 3.92 -1.28 12.71
CA ALA A 67 3.16 -0.82 13.85
C ALA A 67 4.11 0.03 14.69
N THR A 68 4.17 1.33 14.40
CA THR A 68 4.45 2.38 15.39
C THR A 68 3.66 3.61 14.97
#